data_AF-A0A1W2H665-F1
#
_entry.id   AF-A0A1W2H665-F1
#
_cell.length_a   1.000
_cell.length_b   1.000
_cell.length_c   1.000
_cell.angle_alpha   90.00
_cell.angle_beta   90.00
_cell.angle_gamma   90.00
#
_symmetry.space_group_name_H-M   'P 1'
#
loop_
_entity.id
_entity.type
_entity.pdbx_description
1 polymer ?
#
loop_
_entity_poly.entity_id
_entity_poly.type
_entity_poly.pdbx_seq_one_letter_code
_entity_poly.pdbx_strand_id
1 'polypeptide(L)'
;MKKLFFILLLFMANSVKSQENEALDVKLKFKERVSVRKSFQTSSLMLEPAVFTITIPENKTSSWLFDGAISYEWINKEIFVPTNLRTIFEYHRNTLIEKEQFNYNFGLNYEKQWRKIGPGEPFFIPVSILNGKFNKDLKKGNESLMFQAYFTFYYTYCRSGCNWWQNQIWKPGQRIGSSKSLLNFIYFPYVGIESENRIRTELESQKGSIYRWMLRFNSNFFLLPKFLNEDLVLGIDFQIRRNFSNSVQEFMNISPKIFRGSLNYTFLKGTGNKKGIIGLDYTRGEDPSVNFEKQAFWAFGLKFAY
;
A
#
# COMPACT_ATOMS: atom_id res chain seq x y z
N MET A 1 0.59 -27.24 2.93
CA MET A 1 0.48 -26.02 3.77
C MET A 1 1.56 -25.93 4.86
N LYS A 2 1.84 -26.97 5.67
CA LYS A 2 2.93 -26.94 6.67
C LYS A 2 4.31 -26.52 6.09
N LYS A 3 4.62 -26.95 4.86
CA LYS A 3 5.87 -26.59 4.16
C LYS A 3 6.01 -25.09 3.85
N LEU A 4 4.92 -24.38 3.53
CA LEU A 4 4.97 -22.95 3.19
C LEU A 4 5.20 -22.08 4.45
N PHE A 5 4.55 -22.45 5.56
CA PHE A 5 4.76 -21.82 6.87
C PHE A 5 6.18 -22.06 7.39
N PHE A 6 6.72 -23.26 7.18
CA PHE A 6 8.11 -23.60 7.54
C PHE A 6 9.13 -22.82 6.71
N ILE A 7 8.88 -22.59 5.42
CA ILE A 7 9.74 -21.73 4.57
C ILE A 7 9.71 -20.28 5.06
N LEU A 8 8.54 -19.75 5.43
CA LEU A 8 8.41 -18.40 5.98
C LEU A 8 9.17 -18.26 7.32
N LEU A 9 9.07 -19.25 8.21
CA LEU A 9 9.80 -19.31 9.46
C LEU A 9 11.32 -19.48 9.27
N LEU A 10 11.76 -20.27 8.28
CA LEU A 10 13.18 -20.45 7.92
C LEU A 10 13.80 -19.17 7.37
N PHE A 11 13.05 -18.37 6.60
CA PHE A 11 13.51 -17.04 6.17
C PHE A 11 13.64 -16.08 7.37
N MET A 12 12.74 -16.16 8.34
CA MET A 12 12.81 -15.34 9.56
C MET A 12 13.93 -15.79 10.51
N ALA A 13 14.18 -17.09 10.67
CA ALA A 13 15.17 -17.64 11.59
C ALA A 13 16.64 -17.44 11.12
N ASN A 14 16.90 -17.49 9.81
CA ASN A 14 18.25 -17.28 9.24
C ASN A 14 18.72 -15.80 9.24
N SER A 15 17.93 -14.91 9.85
CA SER A 15 18.21 -13.47 9.87
C SER A 15 18.90 -12.97 11.14
N VAL A 16 19.17 -13.86 12.11
CA VAL A 16 19.72 -13.50 13.44
C VAL A 16 21.26 -13.52 13.51
N LYS A 17 21.96 -14.00 12.48
CA LYS A 17 23.43 -14.00 12.45
C LYS A 17 23.97 -13.45 11.14
N SER A 18 24.37 -12.19 11.12
CA SER A 18 25.44 -11.66 10.25
C SER A 18 25.65 -10.18 10.56
N GLN A 19 26.66 -9.90 11.38
CA GLN A 19 27.26 -8.59 11.49
C GLN A 19 28.77 -8.82 11.58
N GLU A 20 29.51 -8.35 10.57
CA GLU A 20 30.88 -7.83 10.71
C GLU A 20 31.31 -7.14 9.40
N ASN A 21 31.75 -5.88 9.59
CA ASN A 21 32.64 -4.98 8.84
C ASN A 21 33.00 -5.25 7.36
N GLU A 22 32.76 -4.26 6.49
CA GLU A 22 33.81 -3.41 5.87
C GLU A 22 33.33 -2.58 4.65
N ALA A 23 33.84 -1.35 4.61
CA ALA A 23 34.09 -0.36 3.54
C ALA A 23 33.35 -0.37 2.18
N LEU A 24 32.75 0.80 1.87
CA LEU A 24 32.79 1.51 0.58
C LEU A 24 32.83 0.66 -0.72
N ASP A 25 31.81 -0.18 -0.91
CA ASP A 25 31.34 -0.58 -2.24
C ASP A 25 29.81 -0.66 -2.19
N VAL A 26 29.11 0.05 -3.08
CA VAL A 26 27.64 0.15 -3.11
C VAL A 26 27.04 -1.14 -3.69
N LYS A 27 27.35 -2.28 -3.06
CA LYS A 27 26.58 -3.51 -3.17
C LYS A 27 25.53 -3.48 -2.06
N LEU A 28 24.38 -2.87 -2.35
CA LEU A 28 23.17 -3.13 -1.56
C LEU A 28 23.01 -4.64 -1.46
N LYS A 29 23.17 -5.19 -0.25
CA LYS A 29 23.13 -6.64 -0.02
C LYS A 29 21.74 -7.11 -0.46
N PHE A 30 21.62 -8.31 -1.04
CA PHE A 30 20.36 -8.86 -1.57
C PHE A 30 19.16 -8.65 -0.61
N LYS A 31 19.41 -8.74 0.71
CA LYS A 31 18.42 -8.52 1.78
C LYS A 31 17.83 -7.10 1.84
N GLU A 32 18.58 -6.07 1.44
CA GLU A 32 18.14 -4.67 1.49
C GLU A 32 17.24 -4.29 0.31
N ARG A 33 17.20 -5.13 -0.74
CA ARG A 33 16.36 -4.94 -1.92
C ARG A 33 14.99 -5.61 -1.80
N VAL A 34 14.79 -6.39 -0.74
CA VAL A 34 13.52 -7.09 -0.47
C VAL A 34 12.71 -6.26 0.50
N SER A 35 11.44 -6.00 0.17
CA SER A 35 10.52 -5.31 1.09
C SER A 35 9.20 -6.06 1.22
N VAL A 36 8.60 -6.01 2.42
CA VAL A 36 7.33 -6.65 2.73
C VAL A 36 6.34 -5.60 3.23
N ARG A 37 5.22 -5.44 2.53
CA ARG A 37 4.17 -4.46 2.84
C ARG A 37 2.80 -4.96 2.41
N LYS A 38 1.72 -4.24 2.71
CA LYS A 38 0.36 -4.64 2.33
C LYS A 38 0.15 -4.65 0.82
N SER A 39 0.60 -3.59 0.14
CA SER A 39 0.48 -3.42 -1.31
C SER A 39 1.52 -2.41 -1.83
N PHE A 40 1.81 -2.46 -3.13
CA PHE A 40 2.70 -1.53 -3.83
C PHE A 40 1.98 -0.44 -4.63
N GLN A 41 0.66 -0.29 -4.43
CA GLN A 41 -0.13 0.74 -5.12
C GLN A 41 0.11 2.18 -4.62
N THR A 42 0.64 2.34 -3.40
CA THR A 42 1.00 3.64 -2.83
C THR A 42 2.48 3.97 -3.05
N SER A 43 2.81 5.27 -3.00
CA SER A 43 4.20 5.71 -2.97
C SER A 43 4.93 5.09 -1.78
N SER A 44 6.22 4.84 -1.97
CA SER A 44 7.18 4.48 -0.92
C SER A 44 7.13 5.35 0.35
N LEU A 45 6.58 6.57 0.27
CA LEU A 45 6.42 7.48 1.42
C LEU A 45 5.32 7.08 2.41
N MET A 46 4.35 6.25 1.99
CA MET A 46 3.26 5.73 2.82
C MET A 46 3.28 4.20 2.79
N LEU A 47 4.12 3.61 3.64
CA LEU A 47 4.25 2.16 3.77
C LEU A 47 3.17 1.61 4.69
N GLU A 48 2.18 0.93 4.09
CA GLU A 48 1.20 0.13 4.83
C GLU A 48 1.80 -1.23 5.21
N PRO A 49 1.79 -1.63 6.49
CA PRO A 49 2.35 -2.91 6.93
C PRO A 49 1.54 -4.09 6.38
N ALA A 50 2.21 -5.21 6.11
CA ALA A 50 1.52 -6.46 5.78
C ALA A 50 0.67 -6.92 6.99
N VAL A 51 -0.47 -7.52 6.69
CA VAL A 51 -1.44 -7.96 7.70
C VAL A 51 -1.61 -9.47 7.62
N PHE A 52 -1.51 -10.12 8.78
CA PHE A 52 -1.81 -11.53 8.91
C PHE A 52 -2.66 -11.76 10.15
N THR A 53 -3.88 -12.26 9.92
CA THR A 53 -4.82 -12.63 10.97
C THR A 53 -5.26 -14.08 10.76
N ILE A 54 -5.16 -14.87 11.82
CA ILE A 54 -5.77 -16.20 11.89
C ILE A 54 -6.82 -16.17 12.99
N THR A 55 -8.02 -16.66 12.69
CA THR A 55 -9.08 -16.86 13.67
C THR A 55 -9.43 -18.35 13.70
N ILE A 56 -9.24 -18.98 14.87
CA ILE A 56 -9.57 -20.39 15.11
C ILE A 56 -10.71 -20.43 16.13
N PRO A 57 -11.98 -20.44 15.68
CA PRO A 57 -13.13 -20.55 16.59
C PRO A 57 -13.26 -21.98 17.13
N GLU A 58 -13.75 -22.14 18.37
CA GLU A 58 -13.88 -23.44 19.04
C GLU A 58 -14.78 -24.44 18.29
N ASN A 59 -15.84 -23.94 17.64
CA ASN A 59 -16.90 -24.76 17.02
C ASN A 59 -17.20 -24.37 15.57
N LYS A 60 -16.27 -23.71 14.86
CA LYS A 60 -16.46 -23.34 13.45
C LYS A 60 -15.18 -23.59 12.65
N THR A 61 -15.29 -23.49 11.33
CA THR A 61 -14.13 -23.56 10.44
C THR A 61 -13.17 -22.39 10.71
N SER A 62 -11.87 -22.69 10.73
CA SER A 62 -10.83 -21.66 10.83
C SER A 62 -10.92 -20.68 9.67
N SER A 63 -10.70 -19.41 9.96
CA SER A 63 -10.78 -18.32 8.98
C SER A 63 -9.50 -17.49 8.99
N TRP A 64 -9.13 -16.96 7.83
CA TRP A 64 -7.78 -16.44 7.57
C TRP A 64 -7.88 -15.12 6.81
N LEU A 65 -7.10 -14.13 7.22
CA LEU A 65 -6.81 -12.92 6.45
C LEU A 65 -5.30 -12.83 6.26
N PHE A 66 -4.87 -12.82 5.00
CA PHE A 66 -3.52 -12.46 4.62
C PHE A 66 -3.62 -11.40 3.54
N ASP A 67 -3.09 -10.22 3.85
CA ASP A 67 -2.87 -9.14 2.90
C ASP A 67 -1.39 -8.76 2.95
N GLY A 68 -0.64 -9.25 1.97
CA GLY A 68 0.79 -9.06 1.95
C GLY A 68 1.35 -9.08 0.54
N ALA A 69 2.41 -8.31 0.36
CA ALA A 69 3.12 -8.18 -0.87
C ALA A 69 4.62 -8.18 -0.60
N ILE A 70 5.36 -8.87 -1.48
CA ILE A 70 6.82 -8.93 -1.47
C ILE A 70 7.30 -8.24 -2.74
N SER A 71 8.36 -7.44 -2.63
CA SER A 71 9.04 -6.92 -3.81
C SER A 71 10.53 -7.16 -3.81
N TYR A 72 11.10 -7.13 -5.01
CA TYR A 72 12.53 -7.01 -5.24
C TYR A 72 12.84 -5.73 -6.01
N GLU A 73 13.73 -4.90 -5.47
CA GLU A 73 14.14 -3.63 -6.07
C GLU A 73 15.34 -3.78 -7.02
N TRP A 74 15.09 -3.50 -8.30
CA TRP A 74 16.09 -3.60 -9.37
C TRP A 74 16.98 -2.35 -9.43
N ILE A 75 16.32 -1.19 -9.37
CA ILE A 75 16.95 0.12 -9.44
C ILE A 75 16.56 0.87 -8.18
N ASN A 76 17.56 1.20 -7.38
CA ASN A 76 17.49 2.13 -6.27
C ASN A 76 18.70 3.05 -6.41
N LYS A 77 18.60 4.07 -7.27
CA LYS A 77 19.73 4.98 -7.50
C LYS A 77 19.29 6.42 -7.41
N GLU A 78 20.03 7.17 -6.61
CA GLU A 78 19.98 8.62 -6.49
C GLU A 78 20.89 9.32 -7.52
N ILE A 79 20.96 8.91 -8.78
CA ILE A 79 21.91 9.58 -9.71
C ILE A 79 21.47 11.04 -9.91
N PHE A 80 20.19 11.30 -10.23
CA PHE A 80 19.67 12.67 -10.36
C PHE A 80 18.25 12.87 -9.86
N VAL A 81 17.41 11.83 -9.86
CA VAL A 81 16.04 11.89 -9.34
C VAL A 81 15.63 10.55 -8.72
N PRO A 82 14.99 10.51 -7.53
CA PRO A 82 14.58 9.26 -6.90
C PRO A 82 13.66 8.46 -7.83
N THR A 83 14.13 7.26 -8.19
CA THR A 83 13.47 6.34 -9.13
C THR A 83 13.59 4.93 -8.60
N ASN A 84 12.46 4.26 -8.45
CA ASN A 84 12.38 2.88 -7.96
C ASN A 84 11.70 2.00 -9.01
N LEU A 85 12.34 0.88 -9.37
CA LEU A 85 11.74 -0.16 -10.20
C LEU A 85 11.73 -1.47 -9.40
N ARG A 86 10.56 -2.07 -9.27
CA ARG A 86 10.32 -3.23 -8.41
C ARG A 86 9.52 -4.30 -9.13
N THR A 87 9.89 -5.56 -8.94
CA THR A 87 8.95 -6.68 -9.18
C THR A 87 8.12 -6.87 -7.94
N ILE A 88 6.81 -7.07 -8.10
CA ILE A 88 5.84 -7.19 -7.01
C ILE A 88 5.10 -8.52 -7.13
N PHE A 89 4.91 -9.18 -6.00
CA PHE A 89 3.98 -10.28 -5.83
C PHE A 89 3.06 -9.94 -4.66
N GLU A 90 1.75 -9.85 -4.91
CA GLU A 90 0.74 -9.57 -3.88
C GLU A 90 -0.16 -10.79 -3.73
N TYR A 91 -0.50 -11.13 -2.49
CA TYR A 91 -1.42 -12.21 -2.17
C TYR A 91 -2.47 -11.68 -1.20
N HIS A 92 -3.73 -11.82 -1.58
CA HIS A 92 -4.89 -11.39 -0.82
C HIS A 92 -5.80 -12.59 -0.59
N ARG A 93 -5.88 -13.05 0.65
CA ARG A 93 -6.81 -14.10 1.04
C ARG A 93 -7.59 -13.63 2.24
N ASN A 94 -8.91 -13.59 2.13
CA ASN A 94 -9.77 -13.22 3.23
C ASN A 94 -11.01 -14.11 3.25
N THR A 95 -11.08 -15.00 4.25
CA THR A 95 -12.24 -15.88 4.49
C THR A 95 -13.03 -15.45 5.74
N LEU A 96 -12.73 -14.26 6.28
CA LEU A 96 -13.38 -13.66 7.45
C LEU A 96 -14.54 -12.73 7.06
N ILE A 97 -14.89 -12.69 5.78
CA ILE A 97 -15.79 -11.71 5.17
C ILE A 97 -16.87 -12.41 4.36
N GLU A 98 -17.99 -11.71 4.12
CA GLU A 98 -19.15 -12.26 3.41
C GLU A 98 -18.81 -12.75 2.02
N LYS A 99 -17.98 -12.00 1.28
CA LYS A 99 -17.52 -12.37 -0.06
C LYS A 99 -16.04 -12.71 0.02
N GLU A 100 -15.77 -14.01 0.16
CA GLU A 100 -14.41 -14.51 0.31
C GLU A 100 -13.51 -14.00 -0.82
N GLN A 101 -12.34 -13.51 -0.44
CA GLN A 101 -11.32 -13.08 -1.37
C GLN A 101 -10.24 -14.13 -1.46
N PHE A 102 -9.87 -14.51 -2.69
CA PHE A 102 -8.67 -15.30 -2.93
C PHE A 102 -8.03 -14.86 -4.24
N ASN A 103 -7.09 -13.93 -4.12
CA ASN A 103 -6.49 -13.25 -5.23
C ASN A 103 -4.97 -13.25 -5.12
N TYR A 104 -4.28 -13.41 -6.24
CA TYR A 104 -2.85 -13.10 -6.31
C TYR A 104 -2.55 -12.22 -7.52
N ASN A 105 -1.57 -11.35 -7.34
CA ASN A 105 -1.08 -10.43 -8.35
C ASN A 105 0.42 -10.60 -8.52
N PHE A 106 0.90 -10.54 -9.75
CA PHE A 106 2.33 -10.52 -10.05
C PHE A 106 2.60 -9.44 -11.10
N GLY A 107 3.62 -8.61 -10.89
CA GLY A 107 3.84 -7.49 -11.80
C GLY A 107 5.09 -6.68 -11.54
N LEU A 108 5.12 -5.51 -12.15
CA LEU A 108 6.14 -4.48 -12.00
C LEU A 108 5.51 -3.19 -11.46
N ASN A 109 6.25 -2.53 -10.59
CA ASN A 109 5.96 -1.20 -10.06
C ASN A 109 7.13 -0.27 -10.39
N TYR A 110 6.82 0.88 -10.97
CA TYR A 110 7.77 1.94 -11.26
C TYR A 110 7.32 3.22 -10.58
N GLU A 111 8.13 3.75 -9.69
CA GLU A 111 7.90 5.02 -9.00
C GLU A 111 8.99 6.01 -9.39
N LYS A 112 8.59 7.19 -9.84
CA LYS A 112 9.50 8.28 -10.21
C LYS A 112 9.06 9.56 -9.52
N GLN A 113 9.93 10.10 -8.68
CA GLN A 113 9.84 11.50 -8.30
C GLN A 113 10.37 12.32 -9.49
N TRP A 114 9.82 13.51 -9.75
CA TRP A 114 10.28 14.31 -10.90
C TRP A 114 11.42 15.28 -10.55
N ARG A 115 11.72 15.43 -9.26
CA ARG A 115 12.85 16.21 -8.73
C ARG A 115 13.38 15.57 -7.45
N LYS A 116 14.67 15.77 -7.16
CA LYS A 116 15.25 15.45 -5.84
C LYS A 116 14.66 16.39 -4.78
N ILE A 117 14.49 15.86 -3.58
CA ILE A 117 14.25 16.69 -2.39
C ILE A 117 15.59 17.35 -2.05
N GLY A 118 15.74 18.62 -2.38
CA GLY A 118 16.94 19.42 -2.10
C GLY A 118 16.66 20.55 -1.11
N PRO A 119 17.70 21.09 -0.43
CA PRO A 119 17.58 22.32 0.34
C PRO A 119 17.29 23.48 -0.61
N GLY A 120 16.19 24.19 -0.39
CA GLY A 120 15.77 25.29 -1.25
C GLY A 120 14.28 25.61 -1.12
N GLU A 121 13.81 26.53 -1.96
CA GLU A 121 12.44 27.06 -1.95
C GLU A 121 11.36 25.96 -1.96
N PRO A 122 10.22 26.20 -1.29
CA PRO A 122 9.12 25.24 -1.25
C PRO A 122 8.62 24.92 -2.66
N PHE A 123 8.62 23.64 -3.00
CA PHE A 123 8.13 23.19 -4.31
C PHE A 123 7.25 21.94 -4.18
N PHE A 124 6.25 21.85 -5.05
CA PHE A 124 5.46 20.63 -5.25
C PHE A 124 6.24 19.69 -6.16
N ILE A 125 6.76 18.60 -5.61
CA ILE A 125 7.39 17.53 -6.37
C ILE A 125 6.32 16.56 -6.85
N PRO A 126 6.05 16.48 -8.17
CA PRO A 126 5.19 15.44 -8.70
C PRO A 126 5.86 14.08 -8.49
N VAL A 127 5.04 13.07 -8.24
CA VAL A 127 5.44 11.67 -8.15
C VAL A 127 4.52 10.86 -9.06
N SER A 128 5.13 10.13 -10.00
CA SER A 128 4.42 9.20 -10.88
C SER A 128 4.62 7.77 -10.41
N ILE A 129 3.54 7.00 -10.38
CA ILE A 129 3.54 5.59 -10.00
C ILE A 129 2.87 4.82 -11.13
N LEU A 130 3.60 3.88 -11.73
CA LEU A 130 3.11 3.00 -12.78
C LEU A 130 3.12 1.57 -12.27
N ASN A 131 2.02 0.85 -12.47
CA ASN A 131 1.93 -0.58 -12.15
C ASN A 131 1.44 -1.34 -13.37
N GLY A 132 2.14 -2.43 -13.72
CA GLY A 132 1.67 -3.42 -14.69
C GLY A 132 1.65 -4.78 -14.01
N LYS A 133 0.49 -5.41 -13.89
CA LYS A 133 0.33 -6.67 -13.15
C LYS A 133 -0.60 -7.65 -13.86
N PHE A 134 -0.27 -8.93 -13.77
CA PHE A 134 -1.19 -10.03 -13.97
C PHE A 134 -1.93 -10.28 -12.66
N ASN A 135 -3.24 -10.47 -12.75
CA ASN A 135 -4.15 -10.63 -11.64
C ASN A 135 -4.97 -11.91 -11.85
N LYS A 136 -5.03 -12.78 -10.83
CA LYS A 136 -5.88 -13.98 -10.83
C LYS A 136 -6.75 -14.05 -9.58
N ASP A 137 -8.06 -14.08 -9.80
CA ASP A 137 -9.08 -14.40 -8.81
C ASP A 137 -9.36 -15.91 -8.85
N LEU A 138 -8.96 -16.61 -7.80
CA LEU A 138 -9.13 -18.05 -7.67
C LEU A 138 -10.55 -18.44 -7.22
N LYS A 139 -11.36 -17.50 -6.74
CA LYS A 139 -12.76 -17.78 -6.37
C LYS A 139 -13.69 -17.67 -7.56
N LYS A 140 -13.47 -16.69 -8.44
CA LYS A 140 -14.29 -16.47 -9.65
C LYS A 140 -13.67 -17.00 -10.94
N GLY A 141 -12.48 -17.61 -10.86
CA GLY A 141 -11.77 -18.10 -12.04
C GLY A 141 -11.34 -17.00 -13.02
N ASN A 142 -11.27 -15.74 -12.58
CA ASN A 142 -10.98 -14.61 -13.45
C ASN A 142 -9.46 -14.34 -13.53
N GLU A 143 -8.96 -14.10 -14.74
CA GLU A 143 -7.58 -13.72 -15.01
C GLU A 143 -7.56 -12.42 -15.84
N SER A 144 -6.78 -11.44 -15.40
CA SER A 144 -6.68 -10.15 -16.07
C SER A 144 -5.27 -9.59 -16.09
N LEU A 145 -4.98 -8.78 -17.11
CA LEU A 145 -3.85 -7.87 -17.14
C LEU A 145 -4.33 -6.50 -16.71
N MET A 146 -3.67 -5.91 -15.72
CA MET A 146 -4.01 -4.61 -15.18
C MET A 146 -2.83 -3.65 -15.31
N PHE A 147 -3.10 -2.48 -15.87
CA PHE A 147 -2.19 -1.34 -15.89
C PHE A 147 -2.78 -0.19 -15.07
N GLN A 148 -1.94 0.48 -14.30
CA GLN A 148 -2.32 1.62 -13.48
C GLN A 148 -1.27 2.71 -13.63
N ALA A 149 -1.71 3.95 -13.81
CA ALA A 149 -0.85 5.12 -13.80
C ALA A 149 -1.43 6.16 -12.85
N TYR A 150 -0.72 6.42 -11.75
CA TYR A 150 -1.13 7.32 -10.70
C TYR A 150 -0.14 8.47 -10.56
N PHE A 151 -0.66 9.62 -10.14
CA PHE A 151 0.08 10.83 -9.86
C PHE A 151 -0.28 11.33 -8.47
N THR A 152 0.73 11.71 -7.71
CA THR A 152 0.59 12.40 -6.43
C THR A 152 1.62 13.52 -6.34
N PHE A 153 1.54 14.32 -5.28
CA PHE A 153 2.45 15.43 -5.06
C PHE A 153 3.04 15.32 -3.65
N TYR A 154 4.31 15.66 -3.54
CA TYR A 154 5.02 15.82 -2.29
C TYR A 154 5.47 17.28 -2.16
N TYR A 155 5.27 17.89 -1.00
CA TYR A 155 5.74 19.24 -0.74
C TYR A 155 7.06 19.22 0.03
N THR A 156 8.07 20.00 -0.39
CA THR A 156 9.37 20.09 0.29
C THR A 156 9.40 21.18 1.37
N TYR A 157 10.25 21.00 2.38
CA TYR A 157 10.31 21.89 3.53
C TYR A 157 11.02 23.21 3.18
N CYS A 158 10.46 24.34 3.63
CA CYS A 158 11.09 25.65 3.53
C CYS A 158 11.99 25.88 4.76
N ARG A 159 13.31 26.03 4.56
CA ARG A 159 14.22 26.50 5.62
C ARG A 159 13.95 27.98 5.87
N SER A 160 13.52 28.33 7.09
CA SER A 160 13.49 29.69 7.69
C SER A 160 12.88 30.83 6.86
N GLY A 161 11.78 31.44 7.33
CA GLY A 161 11.23 32.68 6.78
C GLY A 161 9.91 32.54 6.02
N CYS A 162 9.50 31.32 5.66
CA CYS A 162 8.13 31.08 5.21
C CYS A 162 7.17 31.19 6.41
N ASN A 163 6.17 32.08 6.33
CA ASN A 163 5.12 32.23 7.34
C ASN A 163 4.48 30.87 7.67
N TRP A 164 4.91 30.30 8.79
CA TRP A 164 4.62 28.93 9.22
C TRP A 164 3.12 28.65 9.40
N TRP A 165 2.30 29.68 9.52
CA TRP A 165 0.87 29.61 9.83
C TRP A 165 -0.07 29.84 8.63
N GLN A 166 0.41 30.40 7.50
CA GLN A 166 -0.51 30.93 6.48
C GLN A 166 -0.98 29.94 5.39
N ASN A 167 -0.45 28.72 5.26
CA ASN A 167 -0.95 27.72 4.28
C ASN A 167 -0.51 26.26 4.60
N GLN A 168 -0.72 25.78 5.82
CA GLN A 168 -0.29 24.41 6.20
C GLN A 168 -1.10 23.30 5.52
N ILE A 169 -2.38 23.52 5.22
CA ILE A 169 -3.31 22.47 4.75
C ILE A 169 -3.01 22.00 3.33
N TRP A 170 -2.31 22.79 2.50
CA TRP A 170 -2.02 22.50 1.08
C TRP A 170 -0.64 21.86 0.85
N LYS A 171 -0.10 21.16 1.85
CA LYS A 171 1.26 20.57 1.81
C LYS A 171 1.20 19.04 1.86
N PRO A 172 0.82 18.36 0.76
CA PRO A 172 0.74 16.91 0.73
C PRO A 172 2.11 16.29 0.98
N GLY A 173 2.12 15.15 1.66
CA GLY A 173 3.34 14.45 2.06
C GLY A 173 4.15 15.14 3.16
N GLN A 174 3.74 16.31 3.64
CA GLN A 174 4.29 16.88 4.86
C GLN A 174 3.41 16.62 6.05
N ARG A 175 4.08 16.51 7.19
CA ARG A 175 3.41 16.47 8.47
C ARG A 175 2.91 17.86 8.85
N ILE A 176 1.61 17.97 9.00
CA ILE A 176 0.90 19.17 9.46
C ILE A 176 0.67 19.06 10.96
N GLY A 177 0.97 20.14 11.68
CA GLY A 177 0.87 20.24 13.13
C GLY A 177 2.20 20.52 13.81
N SER A 178 2.15 20.89 15.10
CA SER A 178 3.32 21.22 15.91
C SER A 178 3.75 20.05 16.79
N SER A 179 4.98 20.10 17.31
CA SER A 179 5.47 19.08 18.28
C SER A 179 4.62 18.99 19.55
N LYS A 180 3.90 20.06 19.90
CA LYS A 180 3.00 20.13 21.05
C LYS A 180 1.54 19.84 20.67
N SER A 181 1.20 19.70 19.39
CA SER A 181 -0.17 19.42 18.95
C SER A 181 -0.58 18.01 19.35
N LEU A 182 -1.80 17.88 19.87
CA LEU A 182 -2.45 16.59 20.14
C LEU A 182 -2.83 15.84 18.85
N LEU A 183 -2.97 16.57 17.75
CA LEU A 183 -3.29 16.03 16.45
C LEU A 183 -2.25 16.51 15.43
N ASN A 184 -1.49 15.57 14.88
CA ASN A 184 -0.67 15.80 13.70
C ASN A 184 -1.22 14.92 12.58
N PHE A 185 -1.07 15.33 11.32
CA PHE A 185 -1.46 14.47 10.21
C PHE A 185 -0.58 14.64 8.98
N ILE A 186 -0.60 13.66 8.09
CA ILE A 186 0.04 13.68 6.78
C ILE A 186 -0.95 13.10 5.79
N TYR A 187 -1.08 13.71 4.62
CA TYR A 187 -2.03 13.27 3.60
C TYR A 187 -1.42 13.26 2.20
N PHE A 188 -1.99 12.43 1.33
CA PHE A 188 -1.58 12.27 -0.06
C PHE A 188 -2.82 12.16 -0.96
N PRO A 189 -3.05 13.15 -1.83
CA PRO A 189 -4.03 13.04 -2.90
C PRO A 189 -3.41 12.29 -4.08
N TYR A 190 -4.20 11.43 -4.71
CA TYR A 190 -3.83 10.69 -5.90
C TYR A 190 -4.90 10.90 -6.97
N VAL A 191 -4.45 11.07 -8.20
CA VAL A 191 -5.27 11.00 -9.41
C VAL A 191 -4.64 10.01 -10.37
N GLY A 192 -5.44 9.30 -11.15
CA GLY A 192 -4.87 8.46 -12.18
C GLY A 192 -5.87 7.72 -13.04
N ILE A 193 -5.32 6.80 -13.83
CA ILE A 193 -6.05 5.95 -14.75
C ILE A 193 -5.71 4.49 -14.50
N GLU A 194 -6.68 3.63 -14.79
CA GLU A 194 -6.55 2.19 -14.74
C GLU A 194 -7.07 1.59 -16.04
N SER A 195 -6.38 0.56 -16.53
CA SER A 195 -6.84 -0.31 -17.60
C SER A 195 -6.79 -1.75 -17.08
N GLU A 196 -7.86 -2.49 -17.30
CA GLU A 196 -7.97 -3.91 -16.96
C GLU A 196 -8.46 -4.66 -18.20
N ASN A 197 -7.71 -5.66 -18.63
CA ASN A 197 -8.11 -6.56 -19.70
C ASN A 197 -8.33 -7.95 -19.10
N ARG A 198 -9.59 -8.38 -19.05
CA ARG A 198 -10.02 -9.70 -18.58
C ARG A 198 -9.91 -10.69 -19.73
N ILE A 199 -8.87 -11.52 -19.65
CA ILE A 199 -8.52 -12.48 -20.70
C ILE A 199 -9.28 -13.79 -20.48
N ARG A 200 -9.45 -14.19 -19.22
CA ARG A 200 -10.16 -15.40 -18.84
C ARG A 200 -11.17 -15.09 -17.75
N THR A 201 -12.39 -15.57 -17.93
CA THR A 201 -13.48 -15.47 -16.97
C THR A 201 -14.35 -16.72 -17.08
N GLU A 202 -15.17 -17.00 -16.07
CA GLU A 202 -16.15 -18.09 -16.12
C GLU A 202 -17.27 -17.83 -17.14
N LEU A 203 -17.73 -16.57 -17.23
CA LEU A 203 -18.76 -16.14 -18.18
C LEU A 203 -18.15 -15.31 -19.30
N GLU A 204 -18.50 -15.60 -20.55
CA GLU A 204 -17.98 -14.86 -21.72
C GLU A 204 -18.37 -13.37 -21.67
N SER A 205 -19.54 -13.04 -21.12
CA SER A 205 -20.01 -11.67 -20.92
C SER A 205 -19.14 -10.84 -19.97
N GLN A 206 -18.28 -11.50 -19.18
CA GLN A 206 -17.36 -10.87 -18.24
C GLN A 206 -15.96 -10.60 -18.84
N LYS A 207 -15.67 -11.09 -20.05
CA LYS A 207 -14.41 -10.83 -20.75
C LYS A 207 -14.38 -9.44 -21.38
N GLY A 208 -13.17 -8.92 -21.53
CA GLY A 208 -12.90 -7.69 -22.26
C GLY A 208 -12.21 -6.63 -21.43
N SER A 209 -12.29 -5.40 -21.89
CA SER A 209 -11.47 -4.30 -21.39
C SER A 209 -12.31 -3.32 -20.57
N ILE A 210 -11.71 -2.80 -19.49
CA ILE A 210 -12.31 -1.78 -18.63
C ILE A 210 -11.28 -0.69 -18.41
N TYR A 211 -11.67 0.57 -18.62
CA TYR A 211 -10.85 1.75 -18.42
C TYR A 211 -11.50 2.69 -17.43
N ARG A 212 -10.72 3.15 -16.44
CA ARG A 212 -11.23 3.89 -15.29
C ARG A 212 -10.39 5.11 -14.99
N TRP A 213 -11.06 6.19 -14.60
CA TRP A 213 -10.44 7.27 -13.83
C TRP A 213 -10.47 6.90 -12.35
N MET A 214 -9.46 7.33 -11.62
CA MET A 214 -9.30 7.04 -10.19
C MET A 214 -8.92 8.32 -9.45
N LEU A 215 -9.60 8.58 -8.33
CA LEU A 215 -9.18 9.55 -7.33
C LEU A 215 -9.04 8.81 -6.00
N ARG A 216 -7.95 9.07 -5.28
CA ARG A 216 -7.71 8.50 -3.95
C ARG A 216 -7.17 9.57 -3.02
N PHE A 217 -7.61 9.52 -1.78
CA PHE A 217 -7.13 10.35 -0.70
C PHE A 217 -6.71 9.45 0.45
N ASN A 218 -5.46 9.55 0.86
CA ASN A 218 -4.92 8.80 1.98
C ASN A 218 -4.39 9.78 3.04
N SER A 219 -4.66 9.52 4.32
CA SER A 219 -4.21 10.37 5.43
C SER A 219 -3.93 9.54 6.67
N ASN A 220 -2.87 9.88 7.40
CA ASN A 220 -2.58 9.32 8.72
C ASN A 220 -2.61 10.45 9.75
N PHE A 221 -3.43 10.27 10.78
CA PHE A 221 -3.55 11.13 11.95
C PHE A 221 -2.80 10.48 13.11
N PHE A 222 -1.86 11.22 13.69
CA PHE A 222 -1.10 10.81 14.85
C PHE A 222 -1.77 11.44 16.07
N LEU A 223 -2.39 10.58 16.89
CA LEU A 223 -3.31 10.98 17.97
C LEU A 223 -2.61 11.30 19.29
N LEU A 224 -1.28 11.26 19.30
CA LEU A 224 -0.44 11.60 20.44
C LEU A 224 0.61 12.63 20.01
N PRO A 225 1.02 13.55 20.91
CA PRO A 225 2.13 14.45 20.67
C PRO A 225 3.45 13.71 20.35
N LYS A 226 4.35 14.40 19.64
CA LYS A 226 5.68 13.87 19.25
C LYS A 226 6.47 13.28 20.41
N PHE A 227 6.38 13.90 21.59
CA PHE A 227 7.12 13.48 22.78
C PHE A 227 6.59 12.18 23.40
N LEU A 228 5.38 11.74 23.04
CA LEU A 228 4.79 10.45 23.45
C LEU A 228 4.94 9.38 22.35
N ASN A 229 5.98 9.48 21.52
CA ASN A 229 6.38 8.49 20.52
C ASN A 229 5.38 8.18 19.39
N GLU A 230 4.19 8.79 19.41
CA GLU A 230 3.19 8.78 18.32
C GLU A 230 2.77 7.38 17.89
N ASP A 231 2.72 6.48 18.86
CA ASP A 231 2.48 5.06 18.60
C ASP A 231 1.05 4.80 18.16
N LEU A 232 0.12 5.73 18.43
CA LEU A 232 -1.29 5.65 18.06
C LEU A 232 -1.58 6.45 16.78
N VAL A 233 -1.94 5.73 15.71
CA VAL A 233 -2.19 6.28 14.37
C VAL A 233 -3.57 5.89 13.86
N LEU A 234 -4.38 6.88 13.51
CA LEU A 234 -5.62 6.73 12.76
C LEU A 234 -5.34 6.93 11.26
N GLY A 235 -5.43 5.87 10.47
CA GLY A 235 -5.32 5.93 9.01
C GLY A 235 -6.69 6.02 8.34
N ILE A 236 -6.79 6.86 7.33
CA ILE A 236 -7.97 7.03 6.46
C ILE A 236 -7.52 6.87 5.02
N ASP A 237 -8.20 6.02 4.27
CA ASP A 237 -7.99 5.83 2.83
C ASP A 237 -9.34 5.79 2.13
N PHE A 238 -9.56 6.73 1.23
CA PHE A 238 -10.77 6.84 0.44
C PHE A 238 -10.43 6.83 -1.03
N GLN A 239 -11.10 5.99 -1.80
CA GLN A 239 -10.88 5.87 -3.23
C GLN A 239 -12.19 5.78 -3.98
N ILE A 240 -12.26 6.51 -5.09
CA ILE A 240 -13.37 6.50 -6.04
C ILE A 240 -12.82 6.21 -7.44
N ARG A 241 -13.55 5.37 -8.17
CA ARG A 241 -13.29 5.05 -9.56
C ARG A 241 -14.53 5.33 -10.39
N ARG A 242 -14.31 5.74 -11.64
CA ARG A 242 -15.38 5.88 -12.63
C ARG A 242 -14.94 5.23 -13.93
N ASN A 243 -15.69 4.22 -14.37
CA ASN A 243 -15.49 3.64 -15.69
C ASN A 243 -15.84 4.70 -16.74
N PHE A 244 -14.91 4.98 -17.65
CA PHE A 244 -15.18 5.89 -18.79
C PHE A 244 -15.30 5.14 -20.11
N SER A 245 -14.77 3.92 -20.17
CA SER A 245 -14.95 3.00 -21.29
C SER A 245 -14.87 1.56 -20.79
N ASN A 246 -15.76 0.70 -21.27
CA ASN A 246 -15.72 -0.73 -20.96
C ASN A 246 -16.44 -1.53 -22.05
N SER A 247 -15.99 -2.77 -22.28
CA SER A 247 -16.65 -3.74 -23.17
C SER A 247 -17.36 -4.86 -22.39
N VAL A 248 -17.39 -4.78 -21.07
CA VAL A 248 -17.92 -5.81 -20.18
C VAL A 248 -19.33 -5.42 -19.76
N GLN A 249 -20.34 -6.21 -20.14
CA GLN A 249 -21.76 -5.84 -19.97
C GLN A 249 -22.14 -5.50 -18.53
N GLU A 250 -21.57 -6.23 -17.56
CA GLU A 250 -21.82 -6.05 -16.13
C GLU A 250 -21.27 -4.71 -15.58
N PHE A 251 -20.33 -4.07 -16.27
CA PHE A 251 -19.62 -2.88 -15.77
C PHE A 251 -20.10 -1.55 -16.34
N MET A 252 -21.22 -1.55 -17.08
CA MET A 252 -21.86 -0.32 -17.51
C MET A 252 -22.37 0.47 -16.29
N ASN A 253 -21.92 1.72 -16.16
CA ASN A 253 -22.32 2.68 -15.12
C ASN A 253 -21.92 2.35 -13.66
N ILE A 254 -21.05 1.37 -13.43
CA ILE A 254 -20.51 1.14 -12.08
C ILE A 254 -19.48 2.23 -11.75
N SER A 255 -19.59 2.81 -10.55
CA SER A 255 -18.63 3.75 -9.98
C SER A 255 -18.10 3.19 -8.66
N PRO A 256 -17.09 2.31 -8.71
CA PRO A 256 -16.52 1.68 -7.52
C PRO A 256 -16.03 2.71 -6.52
N LYS A 257 -16.35 2.50 -5.25
CA LYS A 257 -15.88 3.32 -4.14
C LYS A 257 -15.41 2.39 -3.04
N ILE A 258 -14.31 2.74 -2.39
CA ILE A 258 -13.85 2.05 -1.19
C ILE A 258 -13.38 3.07 -0.16
N PHE A 259 -13.76 2.81 1.09
CA PHE A 259 -13.29 3.49 2.27
C PHE A 259 -12.61 2.47 3.17
N ARG A 260 -11.41 2.81 3.64
CA ARG A 260 -10.69 2.06 4.67
C ARG A 260 -10.32 3.01 5.80
N GLY A 261 -10.69 2.64 7.02
CA GLY A 261 -10.24 3.28 8.24
C GLY A 261 -9.36 2.31 9.03
N SER A 262 -8.36 2.80 9.74
CA SER A 262 -7.54 1.96 10.61
C SER A 262 -7.15 2.70 11.87
N LEU A 263 -7.19 2.05 13.03
CA LEU A 263 -6.62 2.54 14.27
C LEU A 263 -5.50 1.58 14.67
N ASN A 264 -4.27 2.08 14.69
CA ASN A 264 -3.06 1.28 14.85
C ASN A 264 -2.28 1.75 16.08
N TYR A 265 -1.86 0.80 16.91
CA TYR A 265 -0.92 1.03 18.00
C TYR A 265 0.39 0.29 17.75
N THR A 266 1.50 1.03 17.66
CA THR A 266 2.84 0.47 17.47
C THR A 266 3.44 0.09 18.82
N PHE A 267 3.53 -1.21 19.12
CA PHE A 267 4.05 -1.70 20.40
C PHE A 267 5.52 -2.15 20.32
N LEU A 268 6.06 -2.34 19.10
CA LEU A 268 7.44 -2.73 18.88
C LEU A 268 8.05 -1.90 17.76
N LYS A 269 9.19 -1.26 18.04
CA LYS A 269 10.02 -0.53 17.05
C LYS A 269 11.40 -1.19 16.98
N GLY A 270 11.73 -1.72 15.81
CA GLY A 270 13.06 -2.25 15.52
C GLY A 270 13.91 -1.25 14.74
N THR A 271 15.11 -1.68 14.33
CA THR A 271 15.98 -0.90 13.42
C THR A 271 15.35 -0.75 12.03
N GLY A 272 15.36 0.47 11.47
CA GLY A 272 14.82 0.74 10.14
C GLY A 272 13.29 0.77 10.12
N ASN A 273 12.67 0.11 9.14
CA ASN A 273 11.21 0.06 8.97
C ASN A 273 10.52 -1.05 9.77
N LYS A 274 11.26 -1.77 10.60
CA LYS A 274 10.75 -2.91 11.38
C LYS A 274 9.83 -2.43 12.49
N LYS A 275 8.57 -2.85 12.46
CA LYS A 275 7.58 -2.51 13.50
C LYS A 275 6.56 -3.62 13.70
N GLY A 276 6.16 -3.81 14.95
CA GLY A 276 5.01 -4.61 15.36
C GLY A 276 3.85 -3.71 15.75
N ILE A 277 2.68 -3.95 15.18
CA ILE A 277 1.48 -3.13 15.34
C ILE A 277 0.30 -4.03 15.72
N ILE A 278 -0.51 -3.59 16.67
CA ILE A 278 -1.88 -4.09 16.86
C ILE A 278 -2.81 -3.07 16.21
N GLY A 279 -3.77 -3.52 15.41
CA GLY A 279 -4.67 -2.60 14.73
C GLY A 279 -6.10 -3.10 14.61
N LEU A 280 -7.01 -2.14 14.55
CA LEU A 280 -8.41 -2.31 14.16
C LEU A 280 -8.61 -1.64 12.80
N ASP A 281 -9.06 -2.41 11.81
CA ASP A 281 -9.36 -1.96 10.47
C ASP A 281 -10.87 -1.99 10.22
N TYR A 282 -11.34 -1.04 9.45
CA TYR A 282 -12.68 -1.02 8.86
C TYR A 282 -12.53 -0.86 7.35
N THR A 283 -13.24 -1.67 6.58
CA THR A 283 -13.31 -1.53 5.11
C THR A 283 -14.77 -1.53 4.70
N ARG A 284 -15.15 -0.62 3.80
CA ARG A 284 -16.47 -0.60 3.16
C ARG A 284 -16.35 -0.19 1.69
N GLY A 285 -16.97 -0.98 0.82
CA GLY A 285 -16.99 -0.72 -0.62
C GLY A 285 -16.33 -1.83 -1.42
N GLU A 286 -15.80 -1.50 -2.60
CA GLU A 286 -15.22 -2.46 -3.54
C GLU A 286 -13.92 -1.92 -4.18
N ASP A 287 -12.97 -2.80 -4.45
CA ASP A 287 -11.70 -2.48 -5.08
C ASP A 287 -11.41 -3.47 -6.22
N PRO A 288 -11.84 -3.13 -7.46
CA PRO A 288 -11.65 -4.00 -8.62
C PRO A 288 -10.17 -4.31 -8.90
N SER A 289 -9.25 -3.45 -8.44
CA SER A 289 -7.82 -3.62 -8.71
C SER A 289 -7.20 -4.86 -8.05
N VAL A 290 -7.87 -5.40 -7.04
CA VAL A 290 -7.48 -6.59 -6.28
C VAL A 290 -8.63 -7.60 -6.21
N ASN A 291 -9.63 -7.46 -7.09
CA ASN A 291 -10.87 -8.25 -7.09
C ASN A 291 -11.56 -8.29 -5.71
N PHE A 292 -11.49 -7.19 -4.97
CA PHE A 292 -12.21 -7.07 -3.70
C PHE A 292 -13.64 -6.62 -3.97
N GLU A 293 -14.59 -7.48 -3.68
CA GLU A 293 -16.00 -7.22 -3.95
C GLU A 293 -16.65 -6.26 -2.97
N LYS A 294 -17.76 -5.65 -3.40
CA LYS A 294 -18.57 -4.76 -2.57
C LYS A 294 -19.07 -5.46 -1.30
N GLN A 295 -18.54 -5.02 -0.15
CA GLN A 295 -18.91 -5.49 1.18
C GLN A 295 -18.43 -4.50 2.26
N ALA A 296 -18.72 -4.79 3.53
CA ALA A 296 -18.17 -4.04 4.67
C ALA A 296 -17.76 -5.00 5.78
N PHE A 297 -16.61 -4.74 6.42
CA PHE A 297 -16.14 -5.57 7.54
C PHE A 297 -15.20 -4.80 8.47
N TRP A 298 -15.09 -5.30 9.70
CA TRP A 298 -14.07 -4.92 10.66
C TRP A 298 -13.06 -6.05 10.78
N ALA A 299 -11.78 -5.72 10.95
CA ALA A 299 -10.73 -6.69 11.22
C ALA A 299 -9.86 -6.21 12.37
N PHE A 300 -9.65 -7.06 13.37
CA PHE A 300 -8.65 -6.85 14.40
C PHE A 300 -7.47 -7.78 14.11
N GLY A 301 -6.24 -7.29 14.21
CA GLY A 301 -5.09 -8.12 13.89
C GLY A 301 -3.74 -7.54 14.26
N LEU A 302 -2.75 -8.43 14.23
CA LEU A 302 -1.34 -8.10 14.33
C LEU A 302 -0.81 -7.77 12.93
N LYS A 303 -0.06 -6.68 12.82
CA LYS A 303 0.53 -6.19 11.57
C LYS A 303 2.02 -6.03 11.74
N PHE A 304 2.75 -6.28 10.66
CA PHE A 304 4.20 -6.22 10.65
C PHE A 304 4.68 -5.50 9.40
N ALA A 305 5.71 -4.66 9.53
CA ALA A 305 6.43 -4.13 8.38
C ALA A 305 7.90 -4.56 8.46
N TYR A 306 8.47 -4.87 7.29
CA TYR A 306 9.88 -5.22 7.08
C TYR A 306 10.41 -4.52 5.84
#